data_AF-A0A4Y6PQQ2-F1
#
_entry.id   AF-A0A4Y6PQQ2-F1
#
_cell.length_a   1.000
_cell.length_b   1.000
_cell.length_c   1.000
_cell.angle_alpha   90.00
_cell.angle_beta   90.00
_cell.angle_gamma   90.00
#
_symmetry.space_group_name_H-M   'P 1'
#
loop_
_entity.id
_entity.type
_entity.pdbx_description
1 polymer ?
#
loop_
_entity_poly.entity_id
_entity_poly.type
_entity_poly.pdbx_seq_one_letter_code
_entity_poly.pdbx_strand_id
1 'polypeptide(L)'
;MMDIKDTLKRPAVMWTALALILIIGALMVPIEWVRSVGDFLGEEEQATDVFSDSVAGVDKALAAGASVEMSDARLAEMRPHLQVRRLATTGPMTHEDVVEATEMMRDFNAQIASQELEGSKEALRNERNRRLAEAFPRLDAAKIGPTLAELNSQLETAKD
;
A
#
# COMPACT_ATOMS: atom_id res chain seq x y z
N MET A 1 11.48 25.96 62.20
CA MET A 1 10.71 26.43 61.02
C MET A 1 11.31 25.72 59.82
N MET A 2 10.71 24.61 59.41
CA MET A 2 11.28 23.73 58.37
C MET A 2 10.79 24.22 57.01
N ASP A 3 11.72 24.62 56.16
CA ASP A 3 11.46 25.36 54.93
C ASP A 3 10.79 24.45 53.88
N ILE A 4 9.55 24.78 53.49
CA ILE A 4 8.70 24.02 52.56
C ILE A 4 9.34 23.94 51.15
N LYS A 5 10.38 24.73 50.89
CA LYS A 5 11.09 24.79 49.61
C LYS A 5 11.99 23.58 49.32
N ASP A 6 12.34 22.76 50.31
CA ASP A 6 13.24 21.60 50.11
C ASP A 6 12.51 20.28 49.84
N THR A 7 11.24 20.16 50.20
CA THR A 7 10.44 18.95 49.93
C THR A 7 9.86 18.89 48.53
N LEU A 8 9.66 20.04 47.86
CA LEU A 8 9.13 20.13 46.50
C LEU A 8 10.19 19.96 45.40
N LYS A 9 11.48 20.17 45.69
CA LYS A 9 12.55 20.07 44.68
C LYS A 9 12.93 18.63 44.34
N ARG A 10 12.86 17.71 45.31
CA ARG A 10 13.22 16.29 45.10
C ARG A 10 12.35 15.56 44.08
N PRO A 11 11.00 15.63 44.13
CA PRO A 11 10.18 14.96 43.13
C PRO A 11 10.33 15.63 41.75
N ALA A 12 10.40 16.96 41.69
CA ALA A 12 10.53 17.68 40.42
C ALA A 12 11.83 17.33 39.67
N VAL A 13 12.96 17.24 40.39
CA VAL A 13 14.26 16.84 39.83
C VAL A 13 14.26 15.37 39.40
N MET A 14 13.60 14.49 40.16
CA MET A 14 13.47 13.07 39.81
C MET A 14 12.63 12.87 38.53
N TRP A 15 11.53 13.62 38.38
CA TRP A 15 10.69 13.60 37.17
C TRP A 15 11.41 14.20 35.96
N THR A 16 12.19 15.28 36.13
CA THR A 16 12.99 15.84 35.03
C THR A 16 14.11 14.91 34.62
N ALA A 17 14.79 14.25 35.56
CA ALA A 17 15.80 13.24 35.26
C ALA A 17 15.20 12.04 34.51
N LEU A 18 14.03 11.56 34.94
CA LEU A 18 13.31 10.48 34.26
C LEU A 18 12.91 10.87 32.83
N ALA A 19 12.36 12.08 32.64
CA ALA A 19 12.02 12.59 31.32
C ALA A 19 13.26 12.70 30.41
N LEU A 20 14.39 13.14 30.95
CA LEU A 20 15.64 13.24 30.19
C LEU A 20 16.15 11.86 29.76
N ILE A 21 16.08 10.87 30.64
CA ILE A 21 16.45 9.48 30.34
C ILE A 21 15.54 8.89 29.26
N LEU A 22 14.24 9.17 29.30
CA LEU A 22 13.30 8.71 28.28
C LEU A 22 13.57 9.37 26.91
N ILE A 23 13.90 10.67 26.88
CA ILE A 23 14.24 11.37 25.64
C ILE A 23 15.56 10.87 25.05
N ILE A 24 16.60 10.68 25.88
CA ILE A 24 17.88 10.13 25.44
C ILE A 24 17.71 8.67 24.99
N GLY A 25 16.90 7.89 25.71
CA GLY A 25 16.52 6.54 25.32
C GLY A 25 15.85 6.52 23.94
N ALA A 26 14.88 7.41 23.71
CA ALA A 26 14.19 7.55 22.42
C ALA A 26 15.13 7.96 21.27
N LEU A 27 16.12 8.83 21.54
CA LEU A 27 17.13 9.22 20.54
C LEU A 27 18.16 8.12 20.24
N MET A 28 18.36 7.17 21.16
CA MET A 28 19.24 6.02 20.96
C MET A 28 18.53 4.79 20.39
N VAL A 29 17.20 4.81 20.19
CA VAL A 29 16.52 3.72 19.49
C VAL A 29 16.88 3.81 18.01
N PRO A 30 17.55 2.80 17.43
CA PRO A 30 17.79 2.76 16.00
C PRO A 30 16.44 2.78 15.27
N ILE A 31 16.31 3.58 14.20
CA ILE A 31 15.08 3.67 13.39
C ILE A 31 14.63 2.27 12.90
N GLU A 32 15.59 1.35 12.75
CA GLU A 32 15.43 -0.07 12.43
C GLU A 32 14.56 -0.83 13.45
N TRP A 33 14.70 -0.55 14.75
CA TRP A 33 13.94 -1.20 15.82
C TRP A 33 12.51 -0.65 15.95
N VAL A 34 12.30 0.62 15.63
CA VAL A 34 10.94 1.21 15.58
C VAL A 34 10.11 0.54 14.48
N ARG A 35 10.75 0.17 13.35
CA ARG A 35 10.09 -0.64 12.31
C ARG A 35 9.76 -2.05 12.81
N SER A 36 10.66 -2.72 13.55
CA SER A 36 10.39 -4.10 14.01
C SER A 36 9.40 -4.19 15.17
N VAL A 37 9.22 -3.14 15.99
CA VAL A 37 8.19 -3.10 17.03
C VAL A 37 6.83 -2.68 16.45
N GLY A 38 6.81 -1.91 15.35
CA GLY A 38 5.60 -1.67 14.56
C GLY A 38 4.99 -2.95 14.00
N ASP A 39 5.84 -3.89 13.53
CA ASP A 39 5.39 -5.22 13.06
C ASP A 39 4.93 -6.15 14.19
N PHE A 40 5.34 -5.91 15.45
CA PHE A 40 5.02 -6.79 16.59
C PHE A 40 3.78 -6.35 17.39
N LEU A 41 3.39 -5.08 17.28
CA LEU A 41 2.23 -4.48 17.95
C LEU A 41 1.19 -3.88 16.98
N GLY A 42 1.40 -4.06 15.67
CA GLY A 42 0.45 -3.66 14.65
C GLY A 42 -0.80 -4.54 14.72
N GLU A 43 -1.97 -3.89 14.67
CA GLU A 43 -3.22 -4.54 14.28
C GLU A 43 -2.94 -5.52 13.15
N GLU A 44 -3.53 -6.73 13.17
CA GLU A 44 -3.51 -7.62 12.01
C GLU A 44 -3.85 -6.78 10.79
N GLU A 45 -2.83 -6.46 10.00
CA GLU A 45 -2.96 -5.72 8.77
C GLU A 45 -3.80 -6.66 7.92
N GLN A 46 -5.12 -6.46 7.92
CA GLN A 46 -6.04 -7.36 7.24
C GLN A 46 -5.53 -7.47 5.83
N ALA A 47 -5.00 -8.66 5.49
CA ALA A 47 -4.44 -8.93 4.18
C ALA A 47 -5.50 -8.47 3.17
N THR A 48 -5.18 -7.43 2.41
CA THR A 48 -6.18 -6.80 1.55
C THR A 48 -6.53 -7.82 0.47
N ASP A 49 -7.70 -8.45 0.59
CA ASP A 49 -8.15 -9.44 -0.36
C ASP A 49 -8.70 -8.74 -1.60
N VAL A 50 -8.33 -9.22 -2.79
CA VAL A 50 -8.80 -8.77 -4.11
C VAL A 50 -10.34 -8.78 -4.20
N PHE A 51 -10.98 -9.71 -3.49
CA PHE A 51 -12.43 -9.84 -3.48
C PHE A 51 -13.11 -9.30 -2.21
N SER A 52 -12.37 -8.60 -1.35
CA SER A 52 -12.95 -7.92 -0.19
C SER A 52 -13.95 -6.82 -0.59
N ASP A 53 -14.90 -6.54 0.31
CA ASP A 53 -15.90 -5.48 0.12
C ASP A 53 -15.28 -4.09 -0.04
N SER A 54 -14.13 -3.83 0.59
CA SER A 54 -13.41 -2.57 0.47
C SER A 54 -12.84 -2.37 -0.94
N VAL A 55 -12.16 -3.37 -1.50
CA VAL A 55 -11.65 -3.34 -2.88
C VAL A 55 -12.81 -3.26 -3.86
N ALA A 56 -13.88 -4.03 -3.64
CA ALA A 56 -15.08 -4.00 -4.47
C ALA A 56 -15.78 -2.63 -4.46
N GLY A 57 -15.86 -1.99 -3.30
CA GLY A 57 -16.47 -0.67 -3.12
C GLY A 57 -15.71 0.41 -3.88
N VAL A 58 -14.39 0.42 -3.74
CA VAL A 58 -13.51 1.38 -4.46
C VAL A 58 -13.56 1.13 -5.96
N ASP A 59 -13.50 -0.13 -6.39
CA ASP A 59 -13.59 -0.50 -7.80
C ASP A 59 -14.90 -0.02 -8.45
N LYS A 60 -16.01 -0.16 -7.73
CA LYS A 60 -17.32 0.33 -8.18
C LYS A 60 -17.39 1.86 -8.20
N ALA A 61 -16.79 2.54 -7.23
CA ALA A 61 -16.72 4.00 -7.21
C ALA A 61 -15.94 4.54 -8.40
N LEU A 62 -14.77 3.94 -8.70
CA LEU A 62 -13.95 4.26 -9.87
C LEU A 62 -14.71 4.01 -11.18
N ALA A 63 -15.45 2.89 -11.29
CA ALA A 63 -16.30 2.60 -12.45
C ALA A 63 -17.41 3.65 -12.67
N ALA A 64 -17.92 4.23 -11.58
CA ALA A 64 -18.96 5.24 -11.63
C ALA A 64 -18.41 6.67 -11.88
N GLY A 65 -17.10 6.83 -12.00
CA GLY A 65 -16.45 8.13 -12.11
C GLY A 65 -16.53 8.97 -10.83
N ALA A 66 -16.73 8.32 -9.68
CA ALA A 66 -16.73 9.00 -8.39
C ALA A 66 -15.30 9.27 -7.91
N SER A 67 -15.09 10.41 -7.27
CA SER A 67 -13.84 10.67 -6.54
C SER A 67 -13.72 9.68 -5.38
N VAL A 68 -12.49 9.24 -5.12
CA VAL A 68 -12.19 8.28 -4.07
C VAL A 68 -11.47 9.01 -2.95
N GLU A 69 -12.16 9.23 -1.82
CA GLU A 69 -11.59 9.88 -0.64
C GLU A 69 -10.62 8.93 0.08
N MET A 70 -9.39 8.81 -0.42
CA MET A 70 -8.31 8.06 0.23
C MET A 70 -6.94 8.69 0.02
N SER A 71 -6.00 8.38 0.91
CA SER A 71 -4.62 8.84 0.78
C SER A 71 -3.94 8.18 -0.42
N ASP A 72 -2.98 8.89 -1.04
CA ASP A 72 -2.18 8.36 -2.14
C ASP A 72 -1.44 7.06 -1.77
N ALA A 73 -0.95 6.97 -0.53
CA ALA A 73 -0.30 5.77 -0.02
C ALA A 73 -1.26 4.58 0.01
N ARG A 74 -2.49 4.78 0.52
CA ARG A 74 -3.49 3.72 0.58
C ARG A 74 -3.97 3.30 -0.80
N LEU A 75 -4.12 4.25 -1.72
CA LEU A 75 -4.47 3.95 -3.10
C LEU A 75 -3.35 3.17 -3.81
N ALA A 76 -2.08 3.50 -3.55
CA ALA A 76 -0.94 2.78 -4.08
C ALA A 76 -0.89 1.32 -3.58
N GLU A 77 -1.18 1.09 -2.30
CA GLU A 77 -1.32 -0.24 -1.72
C GLU A 77 -2.49 -1.05 -2.31
N MET A 78 -3.65 -0.40 -2.53
CA MET A 78 -4.84 -1.05 -3.09
C MET A 78 -4.73 -1.31 -4.60
N ARG A 79 -3.85 -0.59 -5.31
CA ARG A 79 -3.76 -0.64 -6.78
C ARG A 79 -3.56 -2.05 -7.35
N PRO A 80 -2.64 -2.89 -6.85
CA PRO A 80 -2.49 -4.26 -7.34
C PRO A 80 -3.79 -5.07 -7.20
N HIS A 81 -4.50 -4.90 -6.09
CA HIS A 81 -5.75 -5.61 -5.83
C HIS A 81 -6.87 -5.17 -6.78
N LEU A 82 -7.00 -3.87 -7.04
CA LEU A 82 -7.95 -3.35 -8.03
C LEU A 82 -7.63 -3.87 -9.44
N GLN A 83 -6.35 -3.90 -9.82
CA GLN A 83 -5.89 -4.41 -11.10
C GLN A 83 -6.23 -5.89 -11.28
N VAL A 84 -5.94 -6.73 -10.29
CA VAL A 84 -6.26 -8.17 -10.37
C VAL A 84 -7.76 -8.42 -10.34
N ARG A 85 -8.53 -7.66 -9.55
CA ARG A 85 -9.99 -7.75 -9.56
C ARG A 85 -10.56 -7.47 -10.96
N ARG A 86 -10.06 -6.45 -11.64
CA ARG A 86 -10.44 -6.14 -13.03
C ARG A 86 -9.97 -7.20 -14.00
N LEU A 87 -8.76 -7.72 -13.81
CA LEU A 87 -8.23 -8.79 -14.62
C LEU A 87 -9.10 -10.06 -14.56
N ALA A 88 -9.63 -10.39 -13.39
CA ALA A 88 -10.55 -11.52 -13.19
C ALA A 88 -11.88 -11.39 -13.98
N THR A 89 -12.20 -10.21 -14.52
CA THR A 89 -13.34 -10.03 -15.44
C THR A 89 -13.04 -10.46 -16.88
N THR A 90 -11.76 -10.60 -17.22
CA THR A 90 -11.30 -10.97 -18.57
C THR A 90 -11.20 -12.48 -18.80
N GLY A 91 -11.26 -13.28 -17.73
CA GLY A 91 -11.23 -14.73 -17.77
C GLY A 91 -11.15 -15.34 -16.36
N PRO A 92 -11.37 -16.65 -16.22
CA PRO A 92 -11.36 -17.30 -14.92
C PRO A 92 -9.94 -17.39 -14.35
N MET A 93 -9.83 -17.12 -13.04
CA MET A 93 -8.61 -17.24 -12.24
C MET A 93 -8.88 -18.12 -11.02
N THR A 94 -7.92 -18.96 -10.63
CA THR A 94 -7.96 -19.64 -9.32
C THR A 94 -7.54 -18.68 -8.21
N HIS A 95 -7.71 -19.11 -6.96
CA HIS A 95 -7.18 -18.35 -5.83
C HIS A 95 -5.65 -18.19 -5.91
N GLU A 96 -4.93 -19.24 -6.28
CA GLU A 96 -3.48 -19.21 -6.49
C GLU A 96 -3.10 -18.22 -7.60
N ASP A 97 -3.81 -18.24 -8.74
CA ASP A 97 -3.59 -17.28 -9.83
C ASP A 97 -3.78 -15.84 -9.35
N VAL A 98 -4.75 -15.59 -8.47
CA VAL A 98 -5.05 -14.25 -7.94
C VAL A 98 -3.93 -13.75 -7.03
N VAL A 99 -3.39 -14.63 -6.17
CA VAL A 99 -2.24 -14.29 -5.30
C VAL A 99 -1.02 -13.98 -6.17
N GLU A 100 -0.67 -14.88 -7.11
CA GLU A 100 0.49 -14.71 -7.99
C GLU A 100 0.35 -13.46 -8.88
N ALA A 101 -0.83 -13.21 -9.47
CA ALA A 101 -1.07 -12.02 -10.26
C ALA A 101 -0.95 -10.74 -9.41
N THR A 102 -1.36 -10.78 -8.14
CA THR A 102 -1.25 -9.62 -7.23
C THR A 102 0.21 -9.29 -6.95
N GLU A 103 1.04 -10.30 -6.71
CA GLU A 103 2.49 -10.13 -6.55
C GLU A 103 3.14 -9.59 -7.83
N MET A 104 2.80 -10.17 -8.99
CA MET A 104 3.29 -9.68 -10.29
C MET A 104 2.91 -8.21 -10.52
N MET A 105 1.67 -7.81 -10.20
CA MET A 105 1.24 -6.42 -10.30
C MET A 105 2.02 -5.51 -9.35
N ARG A 106 2.28 -5.93 -8.11
CA ARG A 106 3.08 -5.16 -7.15
C ARG A 106 4.48 -4.89 -7.68
N ASP A 107 5.15 -5.91 -8.20
CA ASP A 107 6.51 -5.81 -8.75
C ASP A 107 6.57 -4.89 -9.97
N PHE A 108 5.65 -5.07 -10.93
CA PHE A 108 5.61 -4.23 -12.12
C PHE A 108 5.21 -2.79 -11.79
N ASN A 109 4.29 -2.56 -10.85
CA ASN A 109 3.91 -1.21 -10.46
C ASN A 109 5.10 -0.45 -9.84
N ALA A 110 5.89 -1.11 -8.99
CA ALA A 110 7.11 -0.52 -8.43
C ALA A 110 8.15 -0.21 -9.53
N GLN A 111 8.38 -1.15 -10.45
CA GLN A 111 9.29 -0.94 -11.59
C GLN A 111 8.84 0.21 -12.49
N ILE A 112 7.55 0.25 -12.87
CA ILE A 112 6.97 1.32 -13.70
C ILE A 112 7.07 2.68 -12.99
N ALA A 113 6.79 2.74 -11.69
CA ALA A 113 6.89 3.96 -10.91
C ALA A 113 8.32 4.50 -10.81
N SER A 114 9.32 3.61 -10.82
CA SER A 114 10.74 3.98 -10.79
C SER A 114 11.30 4.51 -12.12
N GLN A 115 10.56 4.37 -13.23
CA GLN A 115 11.01 4.85 -14.53
C GLN A 115 10.70 6.34 -14.73
N GLU A 116 11.66 7.10 -15.25
CA GLU A 116 11.47 8.51 -15.58
C GLU A 116 10.87 8.71 -16.98
N LEU A 117 11.27 7.88 -17.94
CA LEU A 117 10.88 8.01 -19.36
C LEU A 117 9.54 7.29 -19.63
N GLU A 118 8.61 7.98 -20.29
CA GLU A 118 7.30 7.39 -20.60
C GLU A 118 7.39 6.18 -21.54
N GLY A 119 8.31 6.19 -22.51
CA GLY A 119 8.56 5.03 -23.38
C GLY A 119 9.02 3.79 -22.61
N SER A 120 9.79 3.97 -21.54
CA SER A 120 10.21 2.85 -20.66
C SER A 120 9.03 2.33 -19.83
N LYS A 121 8.17 3.22 -19.33
CA LYS A 121 6.93 2.84 -18.64
C LYS A 121 6.02 2.02 -19.55
N GLU A 122 5.85 2.46 -20.80
CA GLU A 122 5.04 1.76 -21.78
C GLU A 122 5.61 0.37 -22.12
N ALA A 123 6.93 0.26 -22.31
CA ALA A 123 7.59 -1.02 -22.51
C ALA A 123 7.36 -1.99 -21.34
N LEU A 124 7.46 -1.51 -20.09
CA LEU A 124 7.16 -2.32 -18.90
C LEU A 124 5.68 -2.70 -18.79
N ARG A 125 4.75 -1.82 -19.15
CA ARG A 125 3.31 -2.15 -19.20
C ARG A 125 3.04 -3.25 -20.23
N ASN A 126 3.69 -3.20 -21.39
CA ASN A 126 3.57 -4.23 -22.43
C ASN A 126 4.17 -5.56 -21.99
N GLU A 127 5.34 -5.53 -21.37
CA GLU A 127 5.99 -6.72 -20.79
C GLU A 127 5.14 -7.34 -19.68
N ARG A 128 4.56 -6.53 -18.78
CA ARG A 128 3.59 -6.98 -17.78
C ARG A 128 2.42 -7.70 -18.43
N ASN A 129 1.80 -7.09 -19.45
CA ASN A 129 0.64 -7.69 -20.12
C ASN A 129 1.00 -9.02 -20.79
N ARG A 130 2.19 -9.11 -21.41
CA ARG A 130 2.73 -10.35 -21.98
C ARG A 130 2.89 -11.43 -20.92
N ARG A 131 3.55 -11.11 -19.80
CA ARG A 131 3.76 -12.08 -18.70
C ARG A 131 2.46 -12.55 -18.06
N LEU A 132 1.48 -11.66 -17.89
CA LEU A 132 0.15 -12.04 -17.39
C LEU A 132 -0.54 -13.02 -18.33
N ALA A 133 -0.47 -12.79 -19.65
CA ALA A 133 -1.04 -13.71 -20.64
C ALA A 133 -0.34 -15.07 -20.66
N GLU A 134 0.99 -15.09 -20.46
CA GLU A 134 1.79 -16.31 -20.42
C GLU A 134 1.57 -17.12 -19.13
N ALA A 135 1.53 -16.46 -17.97
CA ALA A 135 1.30 -17.09 -16.69
C ALA A 135 -0.14 -17.58 -16.52
N PHE A 136 -1.11 -16.81 -17.06
CA PHE A 136 -2.53 -17.07 -16.89
C PHE A 136 -3.24 -17.25 -18.25
N PRO A 137 -3.04 -18.40 -18.93
CA PRO A 137 -3.52 -18.63 -20.30
C PRO A 137 -5.05 -18.70 -20.42
N ARG A 138 -5.77 -18.74 -19.30
CA ARG A 138 -7.25 -18.68 -19.25
C ARG A 138 -7.79 -17.26 -19.37
N LEU A 139 -6.94 -16.24 -19.19
CA LEU A 139 -7.30 -14.86 -19.40
C LEU A 139 -7.35 -14.53 -20.90
N ASP A 140 -8.27 -13.65 -21.29
CA ASP A 140 -8.31 -13.12 -22.64
C ASP A 140 -7.16 -12.10 -22.82
N ALA A 141 -6.04 -12.56 -23.38
CA ALA A 141 -4.84 -11.76 -23.61
C ALA A 141 -5.11 -10.43 -24.34
N ALA A 142 -6.09 -10.39 -25.25
CA ALA A 142 -6.45 -9.18 -25.99
C ALA A 142 -7.16 -8.14 -25.11
N LYS A 143 -7.78 -8.55 -24.00
CA LYS A 143 -8.46 -7.67 -23.05
C LYS A 143 -7.59 -7.18 -21.89
N ILE A 144 -6.51 -7.90 -21.56
CA ILE A 144 -5.62 -7.53 -20.43
C ILE A 144 -5.16 -6.08 -20.51
N GLY A 145 -4.56 -5.68 -21.65
CA GLY A 145 -4.04 -4.33 -21.84
C GLY A 145 -5.12 -3.25 -21.72
N PRO A 146 -6.21 -3.31 -22.51
CA PRO A 146 -7.32 -2.38 -22.43
C PRO A 146 -7.92 -2.24 -21.02
N THR A 147 -8.19 -3.35 -20.34
CA THR A 147 -8.78 -3.36 -19.00
C THR A 147 -7.88 -2.65 -17.97
N LEU A 148 -6.57 -2.89 -18.01
CA LEU A 148 -5.64 -2.24 -17.07
C LEU A 148 -5.38 -0.77 -17.42
N ALA A 149 -5.45 -0.39 -18.69
CA ALA A 149 -5.36 0.99 -19.13
C ALA A 149 -6.60 1.80 -18.71
N GLU A 150 -7.78 1.21 -18.85
CA GLU A 150 -9.04 1.81 -18.38
C GLU A 150 -9.00 2.12 -16.88
N LEU A 151 -8.60 1.15 -16.06
CA LEU A 151 -8.46 1.35 -14.62
C LEU A 151 -7.44 2.46 -14.30
N ASN A 152 -6.31 2.52 -15.00
CA ASN A 152 -5.33 3.58 -14.79
C ASN A 152 -5.91 4.97 -15.08
N SER A 153 -6.68 5.11 -16.17
CA SER A 153 -7.35 6.38 -16.50
C SER A 153 -8.40 6.77 -15.44
N GLN A 154 -9.14 5.80 -14.91
CA GLN A 154 -10.09 6.02 -13.81
C GLN A 154 -9.37 6.48 -12.53
N LEU A 155 -8.23 5.87 -12.21
CA LEU A 155 -7.40 6.24 -11.05
C LEU A 155 -6.78 7.64 -11.18
N GLU A 156 -6.39 8.05 -12.39
CA GLU A 156 -5.88 9.40 -12.65
C GLU A 156 -7.01 10.43 -12.51
N THR A 157 -8.18 10.17 -13.10
CA THR A 157 -9.35 11.06 -13.00
C THR A 157 -9.86 11.19 -11.57
N ALA A 158 -9.83 10.12 -10.78
CA ALA A 158 -10.34 10.15 -9.41
C ALA A 158 -9.47 10.95 -8.42
N LYS A 159 -8.25 11.32 -8.82
CA LYS A 159 -7.33 12.17 -8.04
C LYS A 159 -7.53 13.66 -8.28
N ASP A 160 -8.18 14.03 -9.40
CA ASP A 160 -8.46 15.41 -9.79
C ASP A 160 -9.80 15.90 -9.21
#